data_AF-A0A436FS49-F1
#
_entry.id   AF-A0A436FS49-F1
#
_cell.length_a   1.000
_cell.length_b   1.000
_cell.length_c   1.000
_cell.angle_alpha   90.00
_cell.angle_beta   90.00
_cell.angle_gamma   90.00
#
_symmetry.space_group_name_H-M   'P 1'
#
loop_
_entity.id
_entity.type
_entity.pdbx_description
1 polymer ?
#
loop_
_entity_poly.entity_id
_entity_poly.type
_entity_poly.pdbx_seq_one_letter_code
_entity_poly.pdbx_strand_id
1 'polypeptide(L)'
;MTVSLKHKFTSLIPDAGDPTIVQPSNWNDEHALTQATETILGRVSALTGDTEELTPAQVRALLNVADGATANSSDAFLLARANHTGTQLAATISDFATAASLVCLPLAGGTMTGKLVTDASEAVLGAGFNVPHGIVPNAPADGDFWTTAAFGLYVRVNGVTKAMASLDNASQWTIIQTFKTSSTTAASIRLPHGVAPNAPANGDMWTATTGLFYRINGVTQTALSVSDAAAAYQPLTANLTSWGAIARAANFDAFVAAPSSANLRTLLTDEVGT
;
A
#
# COMPACT_ATOMS: atom_id res chain seq x y z
N MET A 1 37.55 50.18 37.70
CA MET A 1 38.93 50.29 38.21
C MET A 1 39.59 51.40 37.45
N THR A 2 39.92 52.51 38.09
CA THR A 2 40.72 53.58 37.48
C THR A 2 42.19 53.20 37.59
N VAL A 3 42.92 53.25 36.50
CA VAL A 3 44.39 53.18 36.55
C VAL A 3 44.84 54.42 37.31
N SER A 4 45.58 54.25 38.41
CA SER A 4 46.16 55.35 39.17
C SER A 4 47.66 55.44 38.90
N LEU A 5 48.12 56.63 38.54
CA LEU A 5 49.51 56.94 38.30
C LEU A 5 49.92 58.11 39.20
N LYS A 6 50.73 57.78 40.19
CA LYS A 6 51.35 58.73 41.13
C LYS A 6 52.82 58.43 41.27
N HIS A 7 53.57 59.43 41.73
CA HIS A 7 54.93 59.23 42.17
C HIS A 7 54.98 58.26 43.37
N LYS A 8 56.06 57.48 43.46
CA LYS A 8 56.26 56.48 44.53
C LYS A 8 56.32 57.09 45.93
N PHE A 9 56.78 58.33 46.04
CA PHE A 9 56.95 59.04 47.31
C PHE A 9 55.96 60.20 47.39
N THR A 10 55.51 60.53 48.59
CA THR A 10 54.60 61.67 48.84
C THR A 10 55.40 62.85 49.36
N SER A 11 55.22 64.03 48.77
CA SER A 11 55.78 65.28 49.30
C SER A 11 55.03 65.70 50.56
N LEU A 12 55.76 65.94 51.65
CA LEU A 12 55.23 66.49 52.90
C LEU A 12 55.45 68.01 53.00
N ILE A 13 56.08 68.62 52.00
CA ILE A 13 56.34 70.06 51.97
C ILE A 13 55.04 70.78 51.61
N PRO A 14 54.58 71.77 52.40
CA PRO A 14 53.40 72.57 52.06
C PRO A 14 53.65 73.47 50.84
N ASP A 15 52.57 73.80 50.11
CA ASP A 15 52.64 74.73 48.98
C ASP A 15 53.02 76.15 49.43
N ALA A 16 53.81 76.84 48.61
CA ALA A 16 54.29 78.19 48.89
C ALA A 16 54.71 78.91 47.60
N GLY A 17 54.44 80.23 47.52
CA GLY A 17 54.84 81.07 46.39
C GLY A 17 53.76 81.24 45.32
N ASP A 18 54.18 81.41 44.07
CA ASP A 18 53.29 81.66 42.90
C ASP A 18 52.55 80.37 42.50
N PRO A 19 51.19 80.34 42.52
CA PRO A 19 50.41 79.14 42.24
C PRO A 19 50.35 78.78 40.75
N THR A 20 50.91 79.60 39.84
CA THR A 20 50.92 79.31 38.39
C THR A 20 52.09 78.41 37.97
N ILE A 21 53.03 78.15 38.88
CA ILE A 21 54.16 77.24 38.70
C ILE A 21 53.98 75.99 39.58
N VAL A 22 54.71 74.92 39.24
CA VAL A 22 54.63 73.61 39.92
C VAL A 22 54.79 73.76 41.44
N GLN A 23 53.79 73.28 42.18
CA GLN A 23 53.76 73.25 43.64
C GLN A 23 54.15 71.86 44.20
N PRO A 24 54.64 71.79 45.46
CA PRO A 24 54.87 70.53 46.15
C PRO A 24 53.67 69.57 46.19
N SER A 25 52.44 70.07 46.30
CA SER A 25 51.22 69.25 46.25
C SER A 25 50.98 68.61 44.89
N ASN A 26 51.40 69.26 43.78
CA ASN A 26 51.26 68.70 42.43
C ASN A 26 52.04 67.40 42.23
N TRP A 27 53.03 67.12 43.08
CA TRP A 27 53.72 65.83 43.11
C TRP A 27 52.82 64.69 43.61
N ASN A 28 51.87 65.00 44.48
CA ASN A 28 50.94 64.05 45.10
C ASN A 28 49.62 63.90 44.31
N ASP A 29 49.39 64.80 43.37
CA ASP A 29 48.23 64.81 42.49
C ASP A 29 48.23 63.58 41.57
N GLU A 30 47.03 63.20 41.13
CA GLU A 30 46.85 62.15 40.15
C GLU A 30 47.35 62.61 38.78
N HIS A 31 48.12 61.77 38.07
CA HIS A 31 48.54 62.11 36.73
C HIS A 31 47.38 61.97 35.74
N ALA A 32 47.23 62.94 34.85
CA ALA A 32 46.31 62.82 33.73
C ALA A 32 46.85 61.78 32.74
N LEU A 33 46.09 60.71 32.52
CA LEU A 33 46.37 59.73 31.48
C LEU A 33 45.55 60.04 30.23
N THR A 34 46.23 60.39 29.15
CA THR A 34 45.60 60.65 27.84
C THR A 34 45.77 59.45 26.93
N GLN A 35 44.73 59.09 26.19
CA GLN A 35 44.77 57.99 25.22
C GLN A 35 44.01 58.38 23.95
N ALA A 36 44.51 58.01 22.78
CA ALA A 36 43.77 58.17 21.52
C ALA A 36 42.50 57.29 21.48
N THR A 37 41.46 57.76 20.77
CA THR A 37 40.25 56.98 20.49
C THR A 37 40.60 55.68 19.74
N GLU A 38 39.86 54.59 20.02
CA GLU A 38 40.06 53.26 19.40
C GLU A 38 41.44 52.60 19.62
N THR A 39 42.18 53.05 20.64
CA THR A 39 43.41 52.38 21.09
C THR A 39 43.19 51.75 22.46
N ILE A 40 44.10 50.87 22.87
CA ILE A 40 44.15 50.33 24.23
C ILE A 40 45.58 50.45 24.72
N LEU A 41 45.77 50.91 25.96
CA LEU A 41 47.09 50.88 26.60
C LEU A 41 47.49 49.44 26.95
N GLY A 42 48.67 49.04 26.50
CA GLY A 42 49.22 47.71 26.72
C GLY A 42 50.71 47.67 26.41
N ARG A 43 51.24 46.49 26.08
CA ARG A 43 52.64 46.33 25.66
C ARG A 43 52.78 45.15 24.71
N VAL A 44 53.38 45.38 23.55
CA VAL A 44 53.77 44.31 22.61
C VAL A 44 55.27 44.19 22.43
N SER A 45 56.03 45.23 22.80
CA SER A 45 57.49 45.12 22.83
C SER A 45 57.92 44.04 23.82
N ALA A 46 58.91 43.25 23.41
CA ALA A 46 59.45 42.18 24.24
C ALA A 46 59.97 42.72 25.58
N LEU A 47 59.94 41.84 26.59
CA LEU A 47 60.40 42.12 27.96
C LEU A 47 59.58 43.21 28.67
N THR A 48 59.86 43.44 29.95
CA THR A 48 59.23 44.51 30.74
C THR A 48 59.72 45.89 30.31
N GLY A 49 58.82 46.87 30.31
CA GLY A 49 59.13 48.27 30.01
C GLY A 49 57.86 49.14 30.04
N ASP A 50 57.95 50.33 29.47
CA ASP A 50 56.86 51.32 29.48
C ASP A 50 55.61 50.84 28.71
N THR A 51 54.47 51.43 29.07
CA THR A 51 53.18 51.19 28.40
C THR A 51 53.15 51.85 27.02
N GLU A 52 52.51 51.17 26.07
CA GLU A 52 52.34 51.56 24.68
C GLU A 52 50.85 51.77 24.36
N GLU A 53 50.54 52.70 23.47
CA GLU A 53 49.23 52.73 22.80
C GLU A 53 49.22 51.65 21.72
N LEU A 54 48.42 50.61 21.91
CA LEU A 54 48.32 49.51 20.97
C LEU A 54 47.34 49.85 19.86
N THR A 55 47.78 49.65 18.62
CA THR A 55 46.92 49.68 17.44
C THR A 55 45.90 48.52 17.50
N PRO A 56 44.76 48.65 16.80
CA PRO A 56 43.79 47.56 16.69
C PRO A 56 44.41 46.23 16.23
N ALA A 57 45.40 46.28 15.33
CA ALA A 57 46.12 45.09 14.85
C ALA A 57 46.94 44.41 15.96
N GLN A 58 47.63 45.19 16.78
CA GLN A 58 48.41 44.68 17.91
C GLN A 58 47.50 44.07 18.99
N VAL A 59 46.37 44.71 19.30
CA VAL A 59 45.39 44.17 20.24
C VAL A 59 44.80 42.84 19.74
N ARG A 60 44.42 42.77 18.46
CA ARG A 60 43.92 41.52 17.84
C ARG A 60 44.95 40.40 17.91
N ALA A 61 46.23 40.70 17.64
CA ALA A 61 47.31 39.73 17.74
C ALA A 61 47.48 39.21 19.18
N LEU A 62 47.48 40.10 20.18
CA LEU A 62 47.58 39.72 21.60
C LEU A 62 46.41 38.84 22.07
N LEU A 63 45.20 39.13 21.60
CA LEU A 63 43.99 38.39 21.95
C LEU A 63 43.74 37.17 21.05
N ASN A 64 44.64 36.89 20.09
CA ASN A 64 44.50 35.83 19.09
C ASN A 64 43.18 35.91 18.29
N VAL A 65 42.78 37.13 17.90
CA VAL A 65 41.59 37.41 17.10
C VAL A 65 42.01 37.68 15.66
N ALA A 66 41.33 37.02 14.70
CA ALA A 66 41.57 37.24 13.27
C ALA A 66 41.16 38.66 12.82
N ASP A 67 41.81 39.18 11.78
CA ASP A 67 41.41 40.44 11.17
C ASP A 67 40.03 40.34 10.53
N GLY A 68 39.16 41.32 10.77
CA GLY A 68 37.78 41.30 10.28
C GLY A 68 36.83 40.33 11.00
N ALA A 69 37.20 39.78 12.17
CA ALA A 69 36.29 38.98 12.98
C ALA A 69 34.99 39.75 13.26
N THR A 70 33.86 39.15 12.89
CA THR A 70 32.53 39.72 13.12
C THR A 70 32.09 39.53 14.57
N ALA A 71 31.23 40.42 15.06
CA ALA A 71 30.53 40.17 16.32
C ALA A 71 29.78 38.83 16.26
N ASN A 72 29.75 38.10 17.36
CA ASN A 72 28.93 36.90 17.45
C ASN A 72 27.45 37.26 17.25
N SER A 73 26.69 36.37 16.62
CA SER A 73 25.23 36.50 16.61
C SER A 73 24.67 36.28 18.01
N SER A 74 23.42 36.65 18.24
CA SER A 74 22.77 36.34 19.53
C SER A 74 22.70 34.83 19.76
N ASP A 75 22.75 34.40 21.01
CA ASP A 75 22.65 32.97 21.38
C ASP A 75 21.38 32.33 20.78
N ALA A 76 20.27 33.06 20.76
CA ALA A 76 19.02 32.62 20.14
C ALA A 76 19.17 32.35 18.63
N PHE A 77 19.94 33.18 17.91
CA PHE A 77 20.18 32.98 16.49
C PHE A 77 21.02 31.72 16.22
N LEU A 78 22.04 31.47 17.04
CA LEU A 78 22.95 30.33 16.90
C LEU A 78 22.29 28.99 17.25
N LEU A 79 21.36 28.98 18.22
CA LEU A 79 20.62 27.78 18.62
C LEU A 79 19.46 27.44 17.67
N ALA A 80 18.98 28.40 16.89
CA ALA A 80 17.87 28.19 15.99
C ALA A 80 18.29 27.33 14.78
N ARG A 81 17.75 26.11 14.69
CA ARG A 81 17.96 25.22 13.53
C ARG A 81 17.58 25.85 12.20
N ALA A 82 16.63 26.79 12.19
CA ALA A 82 16.22 27.53 10.99
C ALA A 82 17.39 28.32 10.36
N ASN A 83 18.41 28.67 11.14
CA ASN A 83 19.59 29.41 10.69
C ASN A 83 20.77 28.50 10.36
N HIS A 84 20.64 27.19 10.57
CA HIS A 84 21.67 26.23 10.20
C HIS A 84 21.61 25.99 8.69
N THR A 85 22.58 26.53 7.95
CA THR A 85 22.74 26.29 6.52
C THR A 85 23.56 25.02 6.31
N GLY A 86 23.06 24.07 5.51
CA GLY A 86 23.75 22.81 5.22
C GLY A 86 22.92 21.55 5.50
N THR A 87 23.52 20.38 5.30
CA THR A 87 22.89 19.08 5.53
C THR A 87 23.19 18.59 6.94
N GLN A 88 22.15 18.16 7.65
CA GLN A 88 22.28 17.51 8.95
C GLN A 88 21.82 16.05 8.81
N LEU A 89 22.68 15.11 9.20
CA LEU A 89 22.30 13.70 9.18
C LEU A 89 21.23 13.43 10.24
N ALA A 90 20.20 12.67 9.84
CA ALA A 90 19.13 12.22 10.72
C ALA A 90 19.63 11.60 12.03
N ALA A 91 20.73 10.84 11.98
CA ALA A 91 21.32 10.17 13.14
C ALA A 91 21.84 11.13 14.23
N THR A 92 22.07 12.41 13.89
CA THR A 92 22.50 13.44 14.86
C THR A 92 21.32 14.09 15.59
N ILE A 93 20.09 13.70 15.25
CA ILE A 93 18.85 14.22 15.83
C ILE A 93 18.15 13.05 16.54
N SER A 94 18.18 13.07 17.87
CA SER A 94 17.84 11.92 18.73
C SER A 94 16.46 11.29 18.50
N ASP A 95 15.52 12.00 17.89
CA ASP A 95 14.13 11.56 17.69
C ASP A 95 13.66 11.59 16.23
N PHE A 96 14.52 11.96 15.28
CA PHE A 96 14.10 12.20 13.89
C PHE A 96 13.49 10.94 13.25
N ALA A 97 14.10 9.77 13.46
CA ALA A 97 13.59 8.52 12.91
C ALA A 97 12.21 8.17 13.46
N THR A 98 12.00 8.34 14.77
CA THR A 98 10.71 8.12 15.42
C THR A 98 9.67 9.10 14.89
N ALA A 99 10.00 10.40 14.83
CA ALA A 99 9.10 11.43 14.33
C ALA A 99 8.70 11.20 12.86
N ALA A 100 9.65 10.82 12.00
CA ALA A 100 9.36 10.52 10.60
C ALA A 100 8.42 9.31 10.45
N SER A 101 8.64 8.24 11.22
CA SER A 101 7.83 7.01 11.17
C SER A 101 6.36 7.21 11.60
N LEU A 102 6.05 8.30 12.31
CA LEU A 102 4.68 8.67 12.67
C LEU A 102 3.90 9.29 11.50
N VAL A 103 4.60 9.83 10.50
CA VAL A 103 3.99 10.56 9.37
C VAL A 103 4.04 9.73 8.09
N CYS A 104 5.06 8.89 7.92
CA CYS A 104 5.22 8.02 6.76
C CYS A 104 5.64 6.60 7.16
N LEU A 105 5.30 5.62 6.31
CA LEU A 105 5.75 4.24 6.51
C LEU A 105 7.23 4.11 6.08
N PRO A 106 8.13 3.58 6.93
CA PRO A 106 9.53 3.39 6.57
C PRO A 106 9.71 2.38 5.43
N LEU A 107 10.80 2.51 4.66
CA LEU A 107 11.16 1.53 3.62
C LEU A 107 11.44 0.13 4.20
N ALA A 108 11.91 0.06 5.45
CA ALA A 108 12.09 -1.21 6.16
C ALA A 108 10.77 -1.91 6.53
N GLY A 109 9.63 -1.28 6.24
CA GLY A 109 8.30 -1.73 6.63
C GLY A 109 7.87 -1.17 7.97
N GLY A 110 6.60 -1.41 8.31
CA GLY A 110 5.99 -1.02 9.57
C GLY A 110 4.56 -1.53 9.68
N THR A 111 3.94 -1.36 10.84
CA THR A 111 2.54 -1.74 11.09
C THR A 111 1.70 -0.48 11.23
N MET A 112 0.74 -0.29 10.33
CA MET A 112 -0.30 0.73 10.50
C MET A 112 -1.38 0.16 11.41
N THR A 113 -1.60 0.80 12.57
CA THR A 113 -2.69 0.43 13.49
C THR A 113 -4.03 1.10 13.13
N GLY A 114 -3.97 2.10 12.26
CA GLY A 114 -5.14 2.81 11.72
C GLY A 114 -5.52 2.36 10.30
N LYS A 115 -6.60 2.98 9.78
CA LYS A 115 -7.06 2.75 8.40
C LYS A 115 -6.06 3.33 7.40
N LEU A 116 -5.67 2.54 6.40
CA LEU A 116 -5.04 3.06 5.18
C LEU A 116 -6.12 3.58 4.23
N VAL A 117 -6.10 4.89 3.96
CA VAL A 117 -6.91 5.53 2.92
C VAL A 117 -5.95 6.02 1.85
N THR A 118 -6.11 5.55 0.62
CA THR A 118 -5.35 6.04 -0.54
C THR A 118 -6.18 7.04 -1.33
N ASP A 119 -5.52 7.80 -2.20
CA ASP A 119 -6.21 8.70 -3.12
C ASP A 119 -7.23 7.96 -4.00
N ALA A 120 -8.26 8.68 -4.42
CA ALA A 120 -9.21 8.16 -5.39
C ALA A 120 -8.51 7.90 -6.73
N SER A 121 -8.96 6.87 -7.45
CA SER A 121 -8.46 6.63 -8.80
C SER A 121 -8.92 7.75 -9.73
N GLU A 122 -7.97 8.29 -10.49
CA GLU A 122 -8.18 9.37 -11.45
C GLU A 122 -7.80 8.89 -12.86
N ALA A 123 -8.55 9.33 -13.87
CA ALA A 123 -8.35 8.86 -15.24
C ALA A 123 -6.93 9.13 -15.79
N VAL A 124 -6.29 10.21 -15.34
CA VAL A 124 -4.96 10.64 -15.80
C VAL A 124 -3.88 10.39 -14.75
N LEU A 125 -4.19 10.56 -13.46
CA LEU A 125 -3.21 10.40 -12.38
C LEU A 125 -3.07 8.95 -11.90
N GLY A 126 -3.95 8.05 -12.35
CA GLY A 126 -3.89 6.62 -12.06
C GLY A 126 -4.59 6.24 -10.75
N ALA A 127 -4.28 5.04 -10.25
CA ALA A 127 -4.87 4.50 -9.03
C ALA A 127 -4.10 4.94 -7.77
N GLY A 128 -4.81 5.14 -6.66
CA GLY A 128 -4.20 5.46 -5.36
C GLY A 128 -3.37 4.32 -4.75
N PHE A 129 -3.50 3.09 -5.25
CA PHE A 129 -2.68 1.95 -4.85
C PHE A 129 -2.24 1.17 -6.09
N ASN A 130 -0.93 0.96 -6.24
CA ASN A 130 -0.35 0.23 -7.37
C ASN A 130 0.44 -0.97 -6.87
N VAL A 131 0.14 -2.16 -7.40
CA VAL A 131 0.89 -3.40 -7.18
C VAL A 131 1.40 -3.90 -8.53
N PRO A 132 2.64 -3.55 -8.92
CA PRO A 132 3.20 -3.92 -10.20
C PRO A 132 3.30 -5.45 -10.38
N HIS A 133 3.18 -5.91 -11.63
CA HIS A 133 3.31 -7.32 -11.98
C HIS A 133 4.72 -7.83 -11.70
N GLY A 134 4.80 -8.97 -11.01
CA GLY A 134 6.03 -9.70 -10.73
C GLY A 134 5.92 -11.18 -11.04
N ILE A 135 6.87 -11.94 -10.47
CA ILE A 135 6.85 -13.40 -10.44
C ILE A 135 6.20 -13.89 -9.15
N VAL A 136 5.79 -15.15 -9.10
CA VAL A 136 5.22 -15.76 -7.89
C VAL A 136 6.28 -15.78 -6.77
N PRO A 137 5.98 -15.26 -5.56
CA PRO A 137 6.87 -15.38 -4.42
C PRO A 137 7.17 -16.85 -4.07
N ASN A 138 8.42 -17.15 -3.73
CA ASN A 138 8.84 -18.51 -3.36
C ASN A 138 8.42 -18.92 -1.93
N ALA A 139 8.17 -17.94 -1.06
CA ALA A 139 7.73 -18.14 0.32
C ALA A 139 6.76 -17.02 0.77
N PRO A 140 5.54 -16.96 0.19
CA PRO A 140 4.57 -15.94 0.56
C PRO A 140 4.05 -16.16 2.00
N ALA A 141 3.99 -15.07 2.77
CA ALA A 141 3.42 -15.01 4.10
C ALA A 141 1.92 -14.69 4.04
N ASP A 142 1.15 -15.09 5.06
CA ASP A 142 -0.27 -14.75 5.13
C ASP A 142 -0.48 -13.24 5.20
N GLY A 143 -1.38 -12.72 4.37
CA GLY A 143 -1.61 -11.30 4.18
C GLY A 143 -0.86 -10.70 3.00
N ASP A 144 0.06 -11.42 2.34
CA ASP A 144 0.73 -10.95 1.14
C ASP A 144 -0.27 -10.79 -0.02
N PHE A 145 -0.14 -9.68 -0.76
CA PHE A 145 -0.82 -9.43 -2.03
C PHE A 145 0.22 -9.19 -3.13
N TRP A 146 0.04 -9.82 -4.30
CA TRP A 146 0.93 -9.62 -5.44
C TRP A 146 0.20 -9.87 -6.76
N THR A 147 0.75 -9.38 -7.86
CA THR A 147 0.21 -9.63 -9.20
C THR A 147 1.22 -10.40 -10.07
N THR A 148 0.73 -11.20 -11.01
CA THR A 148 1.56 -11.84 -12.06
C THR A 148 0.92 -11.65 -13.43
N ALA A 149 1.71 -11.64 -14.49
CA ALA A 149 1.21 -11.44 -15.85
C ALA A 149 0.21 -12.52 -16.34
N ALA A 150 0.15 -13.70 -15.69
CA ALA A 150 -0.66 -14.82 -16.17
C ALA A 150 -2.12 -14.82 -15.68
N PHE A 151 -2.39 -14.43 -14.43
CA PHE A 151 -3.72 -14.57 -13.82
C PHE A 151 -4.13 -13.43 -12.85
N GLY A 152 -3.46 -12.28 -12.89
CA GLY A 152 -3.89 -11.08 -12.15
C GLY A 152 -3.44 -11.04 -10.68
N LEU A 153 -4.33 -10.63 -9.77
CA LEU A 153 -4.07 -10.41 -8.33
C LEU A 153 -4.20 -11.70 -7.51
N TYR A 154 -3.22 -11.93 -6.64
CA TYR A 154 -3.16 -13.04 -5.71
C TYR A 154 -3.09 -12.53 -4.28
N VAL A 155 -3.56 -13.37 -3.36
CA VAL A 155 -3.39 -13.19 -1.93
C VAL A 155 -3.00 -14.51 -1.27
N ARG A 156 -2.17 -14.45 -0.23
CA ARG A 156 -1.86 -15.59 0.63
C ARG A 156 -2.73 -15.54 1.88
N VAL A 157 -3.55 -16.57 2.11
CA VAL A 157 -4.45 -16.64 3.27
C VAL A 157 -4.40 -18.03 3.88
N ASN A 158 -4.08 -18.09 5.17
CA ASN A 158 -3.99 -19.31 5.97
C ASN A 158 -3.14 -20.40 5.30
N GLY A 159 -1.95 -20.03 4.82
CA GLY A 159 -1.01 -20.93 4.17
C GLY A 159 -1.43 -21.38 2.75
N VAL A 160 -2.39 -20.73 2.11
CA VAL A 160 -2.83 -21.05 0.74
C VAL A 160 -2.82 -19.82 -0.15
N THR A 161 -2.18 -19.95 -1.31
CA THR A 161 -2.22 -18.91 -2.36
C THR A 161 -3.54 -18.99 -3.09
N LYS A 162 -4.25 -17.87 -3.16
CA LYS A 162 -5.53 -17.73 -3.84
C LYS A 162 -5.40 -16.69 -4.94
N ALA A 163 -5.80 -17.04 -6.15
CA ALA A 163 -6.04 -16.07 -7.20
C ALA A 163 -7.41 -15.42 -6.95
N MET A 164 -7.49 -14.11 -7.10
CA MET A 164 -8.76 -13.39 -7.03
C MET A 164 -9.45 -13.47 -8.39
N ALA A 165 -10.74 -13.84 -8.41
CA ALA A 165 -11.52 -13.83 -9.63
C ALA A 165 -11.87 -12.38 -10.03
N SER A 166 -11.59 -11.98 -11.27
CA SER A 166 -12.16 -10.74 -11.83
C SER A 166 -13.62 -10.97 -12.20
N LEU A 167 -14.50 -10.09 -11.70
CA LEU A 167 -15.94 -10.09 -11.94
C LEU A 167 -16.35 -9.02 -12.95
N ASP A 168 -15.38 -8.45 -13.67
CA ASP A 168 -15.66 -7.37 -14.60
C ASP A 168 -16.23 -7.97 -15.90
N ASN A 169 -17.52 -7.71 -16.16
CA ASN A 169 -18.20 -8.07 -17.40
C ASN A 169 -18.31 -9.60 -17.63
N ALA A 170 -18.31 -10.06 -18.89
CA ALA A 170 -18.33 -11.49 -19.20
C ALA A 170 -16.99 -12.16 -18.81
N SER A 171 -16.93 -12.75 -17.62
CA SER A 171 -15.78 -13.54 -17.18
C SER A 171 -15.56 -14.73 -18.13
N GLN A 172 -14.49 -14.71 -18.93
CA GLN A 172 -14.10 -15.86 -19.75
C GLN A 172 -13.26 -16.85 -18.93
N TRP A 173 -13.77 -18.05 -18.74
CA TRP A 173 -13.07 -19.13 -18.02
C TRP A 173 -12.31 -19.98 -19.05
N THR A 174 -10.99 -19.78 -19.18
CA THR A 174 -10.15 -20.43 -20.20
C THR A 174 -9.67 -21.84 -19.83
N ILE A 175 -9.93 -22.28 -18.60
CA ILE A 175 -9.59 -23.61 -18.07
C ILE A 175 -10.81 -24.27 -17.44
N ILE A 176 -10.77 -25.59 -17.22
CA ILE A 176 -11.83 -26.34 -16.53
C ILE A 176 -12.00 -25.82 -15.10
N GLN A 177 -13.26 -25.61 -14.71
CA GLN A 177 -13.59 -25.05 -13.40
C GLN A 177 -14.34 -26.08 -12.58
N THR A 178 -13.74 -26.45 -11.46
CA THR A 178 -14.30 -27.41 -10.52
C THR A 178 -14.98 -26.65 -9.39
N PHE A 179 -16.30 -26.77 -9.31
CA PHE A 179 -17.07 -26.15 -8.24
C PHE A 179 -17.02 -26.97 -6.95
N LYS A 180 -17.22 -26.31 -5.81
CA LYS A 180 -17.31 -26.98 -4.50
C LYS A 180 -18.37 -28.09 -4.56
N THR A 181 -18.13 -29.22 -3.89
CA THR A 181 -19.15 -30.26 -3.73
C THR A 181 -20.41 -29.70 -3.06
N SER A 182 -21.58 -30.14 -3.53
CA SER A 182 -22.84 -29.78 -2.91
C SER A 182 -22.96 -30.37 -1.51
N SER A 183 -23.85 -29.80 -0.71
CA SER A 183 -24.22 -30.26 0.62
C SER A 183 -25.74 -30.19 0.78
N THR A 184 -26.28 -30.75 1.85
CA THR A 184 -27.71 -30.67 2.16
C THR A 184 -28.20 -29.23 2.37
N THR A 185 -27.32 -28.28 2.68
CA THR A 185 -27.65 -26.88 2.94
C THR A 185 -27.24 -25.92 1.83
N ALA A 186 -26.45 -26.36 0.85
CA ALA A 186 -25.93 -25.49 -0.20
C ALA A 186 -25.60 -26.26 -1.49
N ALA A 187 -26.08 -25.74 -2.63
CA ALA A 187 -25.70 -26.21 -3.96
C ALA A 187 -24.31 -25.69 -4.38
N SER A 188 -23.64 -26.45 -5.25
CA SER A 188 -22.36 -26.06 -5.87
C SER A 188 -22.47 -24.79 -6.71
N ILE A 189 -23.60 -24.65 -7.42
CA ILE A 189 -23.95 -23.50 -8.24
C ILE A 189 -25.42 -23.19 -7.98
N ARG A 190 -25.76 -21.90 -7.80
CA ARG A 190 -27.13 -21.41 -7.79
C ARG A 190 -27.37 -20.59 -9.05
N LEU A 191 -28.24 -21.07 -9.93
CA LEU A 191 -28.81 -20.29 -11.04
C LEU A 191 -30.25 -19.90 -10.66
N PRO A 192 -30.53 -18.65 -10.26
CA PRO A 192 -31.89 -18.21 -9.95
C PRO A 192 -32.82 -18.33 -11.16
N HIS A 193 -34.11 -18.60 -10.90
CA HIS A 193 -35.13 -18.67 -11.96
C HIS A 193 -35.53 -17.28 -12.47
N GLY A 194 -35.67 -17.17 -13.78
CA GLY A 194 -36.07 -15.94 -14.45
C GLY A 194 -37.03 -16.17 -15.62
N VAL A 195 -37.07 -15.20 -16.52
CA VAL A 195 -37.79 -15.29 -17.79
C VAL A 195 -36.82 -15.78 -18.86
N ALA A 196 -37.30 -16.56 -19.84
CA ALA A 196 -36.47 -17.01 -20.95
C ALA A 196 -35.93 -15.80 -21.76
N PRO A 197 -34.64 -15.80 -22.14
CA PRO A 197 -34.07 -14.75 -22.98
C PRO A 197 -34.78 -14.65 -24.34
N ASN A 198 -34.98 -13.42 -24.84
CA ASN A 198 -35.58 -13.19 -26.16
C ASN A 198 -34.62 -13.46 -27.33
N ALA A 199 -33.31 -13.49 -27.07
CA ALA A 199 -32.27 -13.75 -28.07
C ALA A 199 -31.10 -14.54 -27.45
N PRO A 200 -31.29 -15.81 -27.04
CA PRO A 200 -30.24 -16.60 -26.43
C PRO A 200 -29.16 -16.98 -27.45
N ALA A 201 -27.90 -16.79 -27.05
CA ALA A 201 -26.70 -17.19 -27.78
C ALA A 201 -26.33 -18.65 -27.48
N ASN A 202 -25.59 -19.31 -28.37
CA ASN A 202 -25.11 -20.67 -28.13
C ASN A 202 -24.18 -20.72 -26.91
N GLY A 203 -24.42 -21.69 -26.03
CA GLY A 203 -23.71 -21.79 -24.75
C GLY A 203 -24.42 -21.12 -23.59
N ASP A 204 -25.47 -20.32 -23.83
CA ASP A 204 -26.30 -19.78 -22.77
C ASP A 204 -26.98 -20.91 -22.00
N MET A 205 -26.97 -20.79 -20.67
CA MET A 205 -27.72 -21.64 -19.74
C MET A 205 -28.54 -20.75 -18.82
N TRP A 206 -29.83 -21.02 -18.68
CA TRP A 206 -30.73 -20.25 -17.82
C TRP A 206 -31.79 -21.16 -17.20
N THR A 207 -32.43 -20.68 -16.15
CA THR A 207 -33.61 -21.36 -15.60
C THR A 207 -34.83 -20.47 -15.76
N ALA A 208 -35.96 -21.09 -16.08
CA ALA A 208 -37.27 -20.46 -15.99
C ALA A 208 -38.15 -21.26 -15.03
N THR A 209 -39.35 -20.77 -14.71
CA THR A 209 -40.29 -21.48 -13.82
C THR A 209 -40.61 -22.91 -14.29
N THR A 210 -40.43 -23.18 -15.59
CA THR A 210 -40.69 -24.47 -16.23
C THR A 210 -39.49 -25.42 -16.28
N GLY A 211 -38.27 -24.99 -15.89
CA GLY A 211 -37.10 -25.87 -15.85
C GLY A 211 -35.76 -25.19 -16.10
N LEU A 212 -34.74 -26.03 -16.31
CA LEU A 212 -33.40 -25.63 -16.74
C LEU A 212 -33.31 -25.74 -18.26
N PHE A 213 -32.77 -24.70 -18.89
CA PHE A 213 -32.67 -24.56 -20.33
C PHE A 213 -31.24 -24.20 -20.75
N TYR A 214 -30.87 -24.60 -21.96
CA TYR A 214 -29.59 -24.26 -22.55
C TYR A 214 -29.70 -24.15 -24.07
N ARG A 215 -28.84 -23.34 -24.69
CA ARG A 215 -28.87 -23.06 -26.14
C ARG A 215 -27.72 -23.76 -26.85
N ILE A 216 -28.03 -24.57 -27.86
CA ILE A 216 -27.03 -25.24 -28.71
C ILE A 216 -27.39 -25.03 -30.18
N ASN A 217 -26.44 -24.57 -30.97
CA ASN A 217 -26.54 -24.43 -32.43
C ASN A 217 -27.85 -23.77 -32.90
N GLY A 218 -28.31 -22.73 -32.20
CA GLY A 218 -29.52 -22.01 -32.55
C GLY A 218 -30.82 -22.70 -32.15
N VAL A 219 -30.77 -23.70 -31.25
CA VAL A 219 -31.95 -24.39 -30.70
C VAL A 219 -31.93 -24.35 -29.17
N THR A 220 -33.08 -24.01 -28.57
CA THR A 220 -33.26 -24.00 -27.12
C THR A 220 -33.63 -25.41 -26.69
N GLN A 221 -32.80 -25.98 -25.84
CA GLN A 221 -32.98 -27.30 -25.27
C GLN A 221 -33.45 -27.17 -23.83
N THR A 222 -34.21 -28.16 -23.38
CA THR A 222 -34.64 -28.31 -21.99
C THR A 222 -33.85 -29.45 -21.37
N ALA A 223 -33.30 -29.23 -20.18
CA ALA A 223 -32.69 -30.32 -19.42
C ALA A 223 -33.79 -31.29 -18.98
N LEU A 224 -33.75 -32.51 -19.51
CA LEU A 224 -34.77 -33.53 -19.26
C LEU A 224 -34.64 -34.09 -17.84
N SER A 225 -35.73 -34.09 -17.07
CA SER A 225 -35.80 -34.93 -15.87
C SER A 225 -36.21 -36.36 -16.24
N VAL A 226 -35.94 -37.32 -15.34
CA VAL A 226 -36.37 -38.73 -15.54
C VAL A 226 -37.90 -38.84 -15.63
N SER A 227 -38.62 -37.99 -14.89
CA SER A 227 -40.08 -37.91 -14.97
C SER A 227 -40.57 -37.40 -16.32
N ASP A 228 -39.91 -36.39 -16.90
CA ASP A 228 -40.29 -35.87 -18.22
C ASP A 228 -39.98 -36.89 -19.32
N ALA A 229 -38.86 -37.61 -19.19
CA ALA A 229 -38.50 -38.70 -20.09
C ALA A 229 -39.55 -39.82 -20.09
N ALA A 230 -40.04 -40.23 -18.91
CA ALA A 230 -41.03 -41.28 -18.77
C ALA A 230 -42.43 -40.87 -19.26
N ALA A 231 -42.74 -39.57 -19.26
CA ALA A 231 -44.00 -39.04 -19.80
C ALA A 231 -43.98 -38.96 -21.33
N ALA A 232 -42.84 -38.63 -21.93
CA ALA A 232 -42.69 -38.51 -23.39
C ALA A 232 -42.36 -39.84 -24.09
N TYR A 233 -41.65 -40.74 -23.40
CA TYR A 233 -41.20 -42.02 -23.93
C TYR A 233 -41.61 -43.14 -22.99
N GLN A 234 -42.19 -44.20 -23.55
CA GLN A 234 -42.41 -45.43 -22.80
C GLN A 234 -41.04 -46.07 -22.51
N PRO A 235 -40.64 -46.23 -21.23
CA PRO A 235 -39.37 -46.86 -20.92
C PRO A 235 -39.38 -48.30 -21.45
N LEU A 236 -38.27 -48.74 -22.07
CA LEU A 236 -38.11 -50.14 -22.48
C LEU A 236 -38.19 -51.00 -21.22
N THR A 237 -39.35 -51.59 -21.03
CA THR A 237 -39.73 -52.35 -19.84
C THR A 237 -39.91 -53.82 -20.24
N ALA A 238 -39.83 -54.74 -19.29
CA ALA A 238 -39.83 -56.18 -19.58
C ALA A 238 -41.10 -56.66 -20.32
N ASN A 239 -42.23 -55.96 -20.12
CA ASN A 239 -43.46 -56.15 -20.87
C ASN A 239 -43.31 -55.73 -22.36
N LEU A 240 -42.59 -54.64 -22.66
CA LEU A 240 -42.30 -54.21 -24.03
C LEU A 240 -41.31 -55.13 -24.74
N THR A 241 -40.30 -55.65 -24.03
CA THR A 241 -39.37 -56.63 -24.60
C THR A 241 -40.06 -57.97 -24.85
N SER A 242 -41.04 -58.36 -24.01
CA SER A 242 -41.86 -59.54 -24.28
C SER A 242 -42.72 -59.36 -25.54
N TRP A 243 -43.21 -58.16 -25.82
CA TRP A 243 -43.98 -57.87 -27.04
C TRP A 243 -43.12 -57.88 -28.31
N GLY A 244 -41.87 -57.40 -28.23
CA GLY A 244 -40.89 -57.51 -29.32
C GLY A 244 -40.38 -58.94 -29.55
N ALA A 245 -40.49 -59.83 -28.56
CA ALA A 245 -40.10 -61.24 -28.65
C ALA A 245 -41.26 -62.17 -29.10
N ILE A 246 -42.51 -61.68 -29.12
CA ILE A 246 -43.64 -62.42 -29.71
C ILE A 246 -43.51 -62.33 -31.23
N ALA A 247 -43.02 -63.39 -31.88
CA ALA A 247 -43.26 -63.59 -33.30
C ALA A 247 -44.78 -63.69 -33.49
N ARG A 248 -45.40 -62.68 -34.12
CA ARG A 248 -46.85 -62.67 -34.36
C ARG A 248 -47.18 -63.90 -35.20
N ALA A 249 -48.10 -64.74 -34.72
CA ALA A 249 -48.53 -65.93 -35.46
C ALA A 249 -49.00 -65.53 -36.87
N ALA A 250 -48.71 -66.37 -37.87
CA ALA A 250 -49.22 -66.15 -39.21
C ALA A 250 -50.75 -65.95 -39.16
N ASN A 251 -51.26 -64.96 -39.89
CA ASN A 251 -52.69 -64.59 -39.95
C ASN A 251 -53.26 -63.84 -38.72
N PHE A 252 -52.46 -63.50 -37.70
CA PHE A 252 -52.94 -62.72 -36.55
C PHE A 252 -53.50 -61.35 -36.97
N ASP A 253 -52.84 -60.66 -37.89
CA ASP A 253 -53.33 -59.38 -38.45
C ASP A 253 -54.69 -59.51 -39.16
N ALA A 254 -54.90 -60.61 -39.88
CA ALA A 254 -56.14 -60.86 -40.62
C ALA A 254 -57.32 -61.10 -39.67
N PHE A 255 -57.10 -61.79 -38.54
CA PHE A 255 -58.12 -61.97 -37.50
C PHE A 255 -58.46 -60.65 -36.79
N VAL A 256 -57.45 -59.85 -36.41
CA VAL A 256 -57.68 -58.56 -35.73
C VAL A 256 -58.39 -57.55 -36.64
N ALA A 257 -58.02 -57.50 -37.93
CA ALA A 257 -58.63 -56.59 -38.89
C ALA A 257 -60.08 -56.98 -39.26
N ALA A 258 -60.40 -58.29 -39.25
CA ALA A 258 -61.73 -58.81 -39.57
C ALA A 258 -62.08 -60.01 -38.68
N PRO A 259 -62.63 -59.77 -37.48
CA PRO A 259 -62.94 -60.85 -36.53
C PRO A 259 -64.03 -61.76 -37.08
N SER A 260 -63.65 -62.98 -37.46
CA SER A 260 -64.58 -64.01 -37.92
C SER A 260 -64.10 -65.38 -37.47
N SER A 261 -65.02 -66.34 -37.36
CA SER A 261 -64.68 -67.74 -37.03
C SER A 261 -63.75 -68.37 -38.08
N ALA A 262 -63.82 -67.90 -39.33
CA ALA A 262 -62.90 -68.31 -40.39
C ALA A 262 -61.47 -67.81 -40.13
N ASN A 263 -61.31 -66.51 -39.81
CA ASN A 263 -59.99 -65.94 -39.52
C ASN A 263 -59.42 -66.40 -38.17
N LEU A 264 -60.27 -66.76 -37.21
CA LEU A 264 -59.84 -67.38 -35.96
C LEU A 264 -59.27 -68.79 -36.20
N ARG A 265 -59.94 -69.57 -37.06
CA ARG A 265 -59.52 -70.93 -37.40
C ARG A 265 -58.17 -70.95 -38.11
N THR A 266 -57.85 -69.95 -38.94
CA THR A 266 -56.57 -69.88 -39.65
C THR A 266 -55.43 -69.32 -38.80
N LEU A 267 -55.76 -68.65 -37.69
CA LEU A 267 -54.80 -68.19 -36.69
C LEU A 267 -54.36 -69.32 -35.76
N LEU A 268 -55.29 -70.21 -35.41
CA LEU A 268 -55.00 -71.37 -34.58
C LEU A 268 -54.47 -72.49 -35.48
N THR A 269 -53.25 -72.96 -35.22
CA THR A 269 -52.84 -74.28 -35.72
C THR A 269 -53.79 -75.31 -35.12
N ASP A 270 -54.35 -76.16 -35.97
CA ASP A 270 -54.97 -77.39 -35.51
C ASP A 270 -53.95 -78.18 -34.69
N GLU A 271 -54.44 -78.72 -33.59
CA GLU A 271 -53.65 -79.36 -32.53
C GLU A 271 -52.79 -80.49 -33.10
N VAL A 272 -51.47 -80.26 -33.20
CA VAL A 272 -50.49 -81.33 -33.44
C VAL A 272 -49.40 -81.22 -32.38
N GLY A 273 -49.75 -81.59 -31.15
CA GLY A 273 -48.80 -81.78 -30.04
C GLY A 273 -49.37 -82.84 -29.10
N THR A 274 -48.58 -83.88 -28.82
CA THR A 274 -48.86 -84.99 -27.90
C THR A 274 -49.10 -84.56 -26.47
#